data_AF-A0A959F2N8-F1
#
_entry.id   AF-A0A959F2N8-F1
#
_cell.length_a   1.000
_cell.length_b   1.000
_cell.length_c   1.000
_cell.angle_alpha   90.00
_cell.angle_beta   90.00
_cell.angle_gamma   90.00
#
_symmetry.space_group_name_H-M   'P 1'
#
loop_
_entity.id
_entity.type
_entity.pdbx_description
1 polymer ?
#
loop_
_entity_poly.entity_id
_entity_poly.type
_entity_poly.pdbx_seq_one_letter_code
_entity_poly.pdbx_strand_id
1 'polypeptide(L)'
;MMQATDAGVAMAILSISEAARTWRMGRTTIQRAIREGKLSAAIQPNGSKGIDTSEMVRAFGEPCIDAGNDPVRDAGINPGGANQIHVDTEDVSQLDTAKTVAALQVQIDLLKTQLNDAHDRELWFRRQLDDVQRLLPAPAANPPSPRPAPVGKVRAWILLAALAAALAFAGWHFRAVIVSALAS
;
A
#
# COMPACT_ATOMS: atom_id res chain seq x y z
N MET A 1 1.04 -19.45 -18.01
CA MET A 1 -0.04 -18.78 -17.26
C MET A 1 0.31 -18.84 -15.78
N MET A 2 1.03 -17.85 -15.27
CA MET A 2 1.34 -17.72 -13.84
C MET A 2 0.32 -16.76 -13.24
N GLN A 3 -0.58 -17.28 -12.41
CA GLN A 3 -1.41 -16.44 -11.57
C GLN A 3 -0.53 -15.84 -10.49
N ALA A 4 -0.29 -14.54 -10.58
CA ALA A 4 0.19 -13.75 -9.47
C ALA A 4 -0.93 -13.74 -8.42
N THR A 5 -0.73 -14.46 -7.32
CA THR A 5 -1.50 -14.24 -6.11
C THR A 5 -1.00 -12.93 -5.52
N ASP A 6 -1.72 -11.86 -5.87
CA ASP A 6 -1.76 -10.59 -5.17
C ASP A 6 -2.15 -10.87 -3.71
N ALA A 7 -1.15 -11.19 -2.88
CA ALA A 7 -1.27 -11.16 -1.43
C ALA A 7 -1.11 -9.71 -0.97
N GLY A 8 -1.94 -8.82 -1.51
CA GLY A 8 -2.26 -7.58 -0.84
C GLY A 8 -2.77 -7.94 0.54
N VAL A 9 -2.23 -7.29 1.57
CA VAL A 9 -2.59 -7.45 2.99
C VAL A 9 -4.08 -7.72 3.11
N ALA A 10 -4.45 -8.98 3.39
CA ALA A 10 -5.83 -9.35 3.54
C ALA A 10 -6.37 -8.60 4.76
N MET A 11 -7.10 -7.51 4.52
CA MET A 11 -7.84 -6.79 5.56
C MET A 11 -8.77 -7.80 6.23
N ALA A 12 -8.47 -8.13 7.48
CA ALA A 12 -9.28 -9.09 8.22
C ALA A 12 -10.63 -8.41 8.54
N ILE A 13 -11.70 -8.89 7.91
CA ILE A 13 -13.05 -8.46 8.25
C ILE A 13 -13.47 -9.23 9.50
N LEU A 14 -13.67 -8.52 10.60
CA LEU A 14 -14.07 -9.08 11.89
C LEU A 14 -15.58 -8.96 12.08
N SER A 15 -16.18 -9.93 12.77
CA SER A 15 -17.57 -9.75 13.22
C SER A 15 -17.67 -8.66 14.30
N ILE A 16 -18.84 -8.04 14.49
CA ILE A 16 -19.07 -7.05 15.56
C ILE A 16 -18.69 -7.60 16.95
N SER A 17 -18.93 -8.90 17.18
CA SER A 17 -18.61 -9.56 18.44
C SER A 17 -17.12 -9.75 18.65
N GLU A 18 -16.40 -10.00 17.56
CA GLU A 18 -14.95 -10.18 17.57
C GLU A 18 -14.27 -8.83 17.75
N ALA A 19 -14.68 -7.81 17.00
CA ALA A 19 -14.25 -6.43 17.20
C ALA A 19 -14.49 -5.94 18.63
N ALA A 20 -15.66 -6.26 19.22
CA ALA A 20 -15.96 -5.92 20.62
C ALA A 20 -14.97 -6.53 21.62
N ARG A 21 -14.54 -7.79 21.39
CA ARG A 21 -13.56 -8.45 22.25
C ARG A 21 -12.17 -7.88 22.05
N THR A 22 -11.74 -7.76 20.79
CA THR A 22 -10.39 -7.31 20.43
C THR A 22 -10.11 -5.86 20.84
N TRP A 23 -11.13 -4.99 20.84
CA TRP A 23 -11.00 -3.59 21.30
C TRP A 23 -11.59 -3.34 22.70
N ARG A 24 -12.00 -4.38 23.43
CA ARG A 24 -12.66 -4.29 24.76
C ARG A 24 -13.77 -3.24 24.82
N MET A 25 -14.55 -3.12 23.75
CA MET A 25 -15.67 -2.19 23.67
C MET A 25 -17.01 -2.92 23.72
N GLY A 26 -18.00 -2.27 24.34
CA GLY A 26 -19.38 -2.73 24.26
C GLY A 26 -19.85 -2.81 22.81
N ARG A 27 -20.55 -3.89 22.45
CA ARG A 27 -21.17 -4.05 21.11
C ARG A 27 -22.05 -2.85 20.75
N THR A 28 -22.72 -2.26 21.73
CA THR A 28 -23.56 -1.06 21.57
C THR A 28 -22.76 0.17 21.15
N THR A 29 -21.54 0.34 21.65
CA THR A 29 -20.62 1.41 21.25
C THR A 29 -20.22 1.26 19.79
N ILE A 30 -19.87 0.04 19.37
CA ILE A 30 -19.52 -0.26 17.99
C ILE A 30 -20.72 -0.04 17.06
N GLN A 31 -21.90 -0.54 17.44
CA GLN A 31 -23.13 -0.35 16.67
C GLN A 31 -23.54 1.13 16.57
N ARG A 32 -23.35 1.90 17.64
CA ARG A 32 -23.57 3.34 17.63
C ARG A 32 -22.63 4.03 16.65
N ALA A 33 -21.34 3.70 16.69
CA ALA A 33 -20.35 4.25 15.76
C ALA A 33 -20.64 3.89 14.29
N ILE A 34 -21.22 2.72 14.02
CA ILE A 34 -21.72 2.36 12.68
C ILE A 34 -22.90 3.25 12.28
N ARG A 35 -23.88 3.45 13.17
CA ARG A 35 -25.06 4.31 12.89
C ARG A 35 -24.69 5.78 12.70
N GLU A 36 -23.69 6.26 13.44
CA GLU A 36 -23.16 7.62 13.35
C GLU A 36 -22.24 7.81 12.13
N GLY A 37 -21.94 6.74 11.37
CA GLY A 37 -21.05 6.78 10.21
C GLY A 37 -19.56 6.89 10.56
N LYS A 38 -19.20 6.77 11.84
CA LYS A 38 -17.80 6.76 12.29
C LYS A 38 -17.07 5.48 11.85
N LEU A 39 -17.80 4.35 11.77
CA LEU A 39 -17.32 3.07 11.26
C LEU A 39 -18.08 2.66 10.00
N SER A 40 -17.37 2.17 8.99
CA SER A 40 -17.98 1.50 7.86
C SER A 40 -18.25 0.02 8.16
N ALA A 41 -19.47 -0.45 7.90
CA ALA A 41 -19.79 -1.87 7.97
C ALA A 41 -19.50 -2.52 6.61
N ALA A 42 -18.64 -3.55 6.60
CA ALA A 42 -18.40 -4.39 5.43
C ALA A 42 -19.44 -5.52 5.39
N ILE A 43 -19.84 -5.95 4.20
CA ILE A 43 -20.66 -7.16 4.02
C ILE A 43 -19.72 -8.30 3.68
N GLN A 44 -19.65 -9.28 4.57
CA GLN A 44 -18.86 -10.49 4.41
C GLN A 44 -19.44 -11.34 3.25
N PRO A 45 -18.66 -12.20 2.57
CA PRO A 45 -19.17 -13.05 1.48
C PRO A 45 -20.37 -13.95 1.83
N ASN A 46 -20.61 -14.19 3.12
CA ASN A 46 -21.77 -14.93 3.64
C ASN A 46 -23.02 -14.05 3.92
N GLY A 47 -22.99 -12.76 3.56
CA GLY A 47 -24.08 -11.80 3.78
C GLY A 47 -24.15 -11.21 5.20
N SER A 48 -23.26 -11.59 6.11
CA SER A 48 -23.21 -11.03 7.47
C SER A 48 -22.46 -9.69 7.52
N LYS A 49 -22.83 -8.82 8.47
CA LYS A 49 -22.15 -7.52 8.68
C LYS A 49 -20.86 -7.74 9.46
N GLY A 50 -19.74 -7.38 8.85
CA GLY A 50 -18.42 -7.33 9.46
C GLY A 50 -17.86 -5.91 9.48
N ILE A 51 -16.70 -5.74 10.09
CA ILE A 51 -15.98 -4.47 10.22
C ILE A 51 -14.52 -4.75 9.85
N ASP A 52 -13.96 -3.90 9.01
CA ASP A 52 -12.54 -3.95 8.65
C ASP A 52 -11.68 -3.58 9.88
N THR A 53 -10.59 -4.32 10.13
CA THR A 53 -9.61 -3.97 11.16
C THR A 53 -9.06 -2.55 10.98
N SER A 54 -8.86 -2.09 9.75
CA SER A 54 -8.39 -0.72 9.47
C SER A 54 -9.40 0.34 9.86
N GLU A 55 -10.70 0.07 9.70
CA GLU A 55 -11.75 0.97 10.14
C GLU A 55 -11.80 1.05 11.67
N MET A 56 -11.61 -0.08 12.35
CA MET A 56 -11.50 -0.12 13.82
C MET A 56 -10.28 0.66 14.31
N VAL A 57 -9.11 0.46 13.70
CA VAL A 57 -7.88 1.18 14.05
C VAL A 57 -8.04 2.68 13.80
N ARG A 58 -8.61 3.09 12.68
CA ARG A 58 -8.87 4.51 12.36
C ARG A 58 -9.80 5.17 13.38
N ALA A 59 -10.89 4.49 13.76
CA ALA A 59 -11.93 5.09 14.59
C ALA A 59 -11.63 5.04 16.10
N PHE A 60 -10.89 4.01 16.54
CA PHE A 60 -10.70 3.70 17.96
C PHE A 60 -9.25 3.42 18.38
N GLY A 61 -8.29 3.44 17.44
CA GLY A 61 -6.88 3.18 17.72
C GLY A 61 -6.52 1.70 17.72
N GLU A 62 -5.27 1.40 18.11
CA GLU A 62 -4.77 0.03 18.16
C GLU A 62 -5.59 -0.85 19.12
N PRO A 63 -5.78 -2.15 18.78
CA PRO A 63 -6.49 -3.06 19.65
C PRO A 63 -5.77 -3.23 21.00
N CYS A 64 -6.54 -3.40 22.06
CA CYS A 64 -6.00 -3.59 23.41
C CYS A 64 -5.53 -5.05 23.56
N ILE A 65 -4.28 -5.32 23.17
CA ILE A 65 -3.66 -6.65 23.33
C ILE A 65 -3.06 -6.75 24.73
N ASP A 66 -3.92 -6.87 25.74
CA ASP A 66 -3.49 -7.33 27.06
C ASP A 66 -3.70 -8.85 27.13
N ALA A 67 -2.59 -9.58 27.08
CA ALA A 67 -2.56 -11.01 27.30
C ALA A 67 -2.85 -11.31 28.79
N GLY A 68 -4.08 -11.68 29.09
CA GLY A 68 -4.46 -12.19 30.41
C GLY A 68 -5.80 -11.66 30.87
N ASN A 69 -6.70 -12.60 31.16
CA ASN A 69 -7.94 -12.49 31.94
C ASN A 69 -8.48 -11.09 32.27
N ASP A 70 -9.68 -10.79 31.79
CA ASP A 70 -10.71 -10.36 32.72
C ASP A 70 -12.13 -10.67 32.19
N PRO A 71 -13.04 -11.12 33.08
CA PRO A 71 -14.42 -11.39 32.72
C PRO A 71 -15.17 -10.08 32.50
N VAL A 72 -16.02 -10.07 31.50
CA VAL A 72 -17.03 -9.03 31.27
C VAL A 72 -17.83 -8.83 32.57
N ARG A 73 -17.63 -7.69 33.23
CA ARG A 73 -18.46 -7.22 34.36
C ARG A 73 -19.41 -6.14 33.84
N ASP A 74 -20.70 -6.46 33.81
CA ASP A 74 -21.84 -5.52 33.96
C ASP A 74 -23.13 -6.37 34.00
N ALA A 75 -24.11 -6.30 34.91
CA ALA A 75 -24.38 -5.51 36.11
C ALA A 75 -25.36 -6.33 36.99
N GLY A 76 -25.22 -6.30 38.33
CA GLY A 76 -26.19 -6.95 39.22
C GLY A 76 -25.79 -6.94 40.71
N ILE A 77 -26.02 -5.81 41.38
CA ILE A 77 -26.30 -5.55 42.81
C ILE A 77 -25.92 -6.65 43.86
N ASN A 78 -24.95 -6.35 44.74
CA ASN A 78 -25.06 -6.23 46.22
C ASN A 78 -23.67 -6.29 46.91
N PRO A 79 -23.44 -5.54 48.02
CA PRO A 79 -22.20 -5.56 48.79
C PRO A 79 -22.28 -6.51 49.99
N GLY A 80 -21.23 -7.26 50.25
CA GLY A 80 -21.06 -7.97 51.53
C GLY A 80 -20.38 -9.33 51.40
N GLY A 81 -19.27 -9.50 52.11
CA GLY A 81 -18.65 -10.81 52.34
C GLY A 81 -17.17 -10.83 52.00
N ALA A 82 -16.34 -10.52 52.99
CA ALA A 82 -14.95 -10.92 52.99
C ALA A 82 -14.85 -12.45 52.95
N ASN A 83 -14.07 -12.99 52.02
CA ASN A 83 -13.29 -14.19 52.30
C ASN A 83 -12.05 -14.21 51.41
N GLN A 84 -10.87 -14.16 52.04
CA GLN A 84 -9.60 -14.43 51.38
C GLN A 84 -9.58 -15.90 50.97
N ILE A 85 -9.27 -16.17 49.70
CA ILE A 85 -8.67 -17.43 49.29
C ILE A 85 -7.35 -17.05 48.61
N HIS A 86 -6.27 -17.12 49.38
CA HIS A 86 -4.91 -17.16 48.87
C HIS A 86 -4.75 -18.53 48.20
N VAL A 87 -4.92 -18.59 46.87
CA VAL A 87 -4.56 -19.74 46.05
C VAL A 87 -3.27 -19.38 45.34
N ASP A 88 -2.28 -20.25 45.47
CA ASP A 88 -0.94 -20.17 44.87
C ASP A 88 -1.01 -19.74 43.39
N THR A 89 -0.92 -18.43 43.14
CA THR A 89 -1.02 -17.81 41.80
C THR A 89 0.37 -17.61 41.17
N GLU A 90 1.44 -17.84 41.92
CA GLU A 90 2.81 -17.58 41.48
C GLU A 90 3.35 -18.65 40.52
N ASP A 91 3.01 -19.93 40.71
CA ASP A 91 3.56 -21.03 39.89
C ASP A 91 2.94 -21.07 38.47
N VAL A 92 1.63 -20.80 38.36
CA VAL A 92 0.93 -20.77 37.07
C VAL A 92 1.38 -19.59 36.20
N SER A 93 1.62 -18.43 36.81
CA SER A 93 2.13 -17.23 36.12
C SER A 93 3.59 -17.40 35.68
N GLN A 94 4.42 -18.07 36.46
CA GLN A 94 5.81 -18.37 36.09
C GLN A 94 5.91 -19.36 34.92
N LEU A 95 5.00 -20.34 34.86
CA LEU A 95 4.97 -21.28 33.74
C LEU A 95 4.55 -20.61 32.43
N ASP A 96 3.59 -19.69 32.48
CA ASP A 96 3.12 -18.98 31.29
C ASP A 96 4.12 -17.90 30.83
N THR A 97 4.79 -17.22 31.76
CA THR A 97 5.93 -16.34 31.43
C THR A 97 7.11 -17.13 30.84
N ALA A 98 7.43 -18.31 31.36
CA ALA A 98 8.49 -19.15 30.80
C ALA A 98 8.17 -19.62 29.37
N LYS A 99 6.91 -20.02 29.10
CA LYS A 99 6.45 -20.40 27.75
C LYS A 99 6.50 -19.22 26.78
N THR A 100 6.10 -18.03 27.20
CA THR A 100 6.14 -16.83 26.34
C THR A 100 7.57 -16.42 26.04
N VAL A 101 8.47 -16.45 27.03
CA VAL A 101 9.91 -16.20 26.82
C VAL A 101 10.51 -17.22 25.85
N ALA A 102 10.16 -18.50 25.98
CA ALA A 102 10.62 -19.54 25.05
C ALA A 102 10.10 -19.31 23.62
N ALA A 103 8.83 -18.95 23.46
CA ALA A 103 8.24 -18.63 22.16
C ALA A 103 8.89 -17.40 21.51
N LEU A 104 9.16 -16.35 22.30
CA LEU A 104 9.86 -15.15 21.86
C LEU A 104 11.31 -15.46 21.45
N GLN A 105 11.99 -16.34 22.19
CA GLN A 105 13.35 -16.77 21.84
C GLN A 105 13.38 -17.50 20.49
N VAL A 106 12.43 -18.39 20.24
CA VAL A 106 12.28 -19.07 18.94
C VAL A 106 12.01 -18.07 17.82
N GLN A 107 11.18 -17.05 18.06
CA GLN A 107 10.93 -15.99 17.09
C GLN A 107 12.20 -15.17 16.79
N ILE A 108 12.99 -14.84 17.81
CA ILE A 108 14.27 -14.14 17.64
C ILE A 108 15.22 -14.97 16.78
N ASP A 109 15.31 -16.28 17.02
CA ASP A 109 16.20 -17.15 16.26
C ASP A 109 15.74 -17.32 14.81
N LEU A 110 14.42 -17.39 14.58
CA LEU A 110 13.86 -17.36 13.23
C LEU A 110 14.18 -16.04 12.51
N LEU A 111 13.97 -14.90 13.17
CA LEU A 111 14.26 -13.58 12.60
C LEU A 111 15.74 -13.42 12.27
N LYS A 112 16.63 -13.86 13.15
CA LYS A 112 18.09 -13.88 12.89
C LYS A 112 18.43 -14.75 11.68
N THR A 113 17.79 -15.91 11.56
CA THR A 113 17.99 -16.82 10.43
C THR A 113 17.55 -16.15 9.12
N GLN A 114 16.37 -15.52 9.12
CA GLN A 114 15.87 -14.77 7.96
C GLN A 114 16.79 -13.60 7.58
N LEU A 115 17.32 -12.89 8.57
CA LEU A 115 18.23 -11.77 8.35
C LEU A 115 19.56 -12.23 7.74
N ASN A 116 20.13 -13.31 8.25
CA ASN A 116 21.35 -13.90 7.69
C ASN A 116 21.12 -14.37 6.25
N ASP A 117 20.04 -15.08 5.99
CA ASP A 117 19.68 -15.55 4.65
C ASP A 117 19.44 -14.38 3.65
N ALA A 118 18.87 -13.27 4.13
CA ALA A 118 18.77 -12.05 3.34
C ALA A 118 20.14 -11.41 3.05
N HIS A 119 21.03 -11.38 4.05
CA HIS A 119 22.38 -10.85 3.90
C HIS A 119 23.22 -11.70 2.92
N ASP A 120 23.12 -13.03 3.00
CA ASP A 120 23.80 -13.95 2.11
C ASP A 120 23.35 -13.77 0.65
N ARG A 121 22.05 -13.57 0.42
CA ARG A 121 21.52 -13.20 -0.90
C ARG A 121 22.10 -11.89 -1.41
N GLU A 122 22.18 -10.88 -0.57
CA GLU A 122 22.76 -9.59 -0.95
C GLU A 122 24.23 -9.73 -1.35
N LEU A 123 25.02 -10.47 -0.56
CA LEU A 123 26.42 -10.76 -0.88
C LEU A 123 26.54 -11.53 -2.19
N TRP A 124 25.65 -12.49 -2.44
CA TRP A 124 25.61 -13.23 -3.69
C TRP A 124 25.35 -12.31 -4.88
N PHE A 125 24.34 -11.43 -4.80
CA PHE A 125 24.06 -10.46 -5.86
C PHE A 125 25.20 -9.47 -6.08
N ARG A 126 25.81 -8.96 -5.00
CA ARG A 126 26.98 -8.06 -5.08
C ARG A 126 28.13 -8.72 -5.82
N ARG A 127 28.47 -9.97 -5.50
CA ARG A 127 29.50 -10.74 -6.21
C ARG A 127 29.17 -10.92 -7.69
N GLN A 128 27.93 -11.27 -8.00
CA GLN A 128 27.50 -11.44 -9.39
C GLN A 128 27.60 -10.12 -10.17
N LEU A 129 27.25 -8.99 -9.53
CA LEU A 129 27.34 -7.66 -10.13
C LEU A 129 28.80 -7.26 -10.39
N ASP A 130 29.69 -7.52 -9.44
CA ASP A 130 31.13 -7.29 -9.59
C ASP A 130 31.71 -8.11 -10.75
N ASP A 131 31.31 -9.39 -10.87
CA ASP A 131 31.76 -10.25 -11.97
C ASP A 131 31.27 -9.74 -13.32
N VAL A 132 30.00 -9.34 -13.44
CA VAL A 132 29.46 -8.73 -14.67
C VAL A 132 30.19 -7.43 -15.00
N GLN A 133 30.44 -6.57 -14.01
CA GLN A 133 31.13 -5.31 -14.21
C GLN A 133 32.57 -5.49 -14.69
N ARG A 134 33.27 -6.54 -14.24
CA ARG A 134 34.63 -6.88 -14.73
C ARG A 134 34.63 -7.36 -16.17
N LEU A 135 33.57 -8.02 -16.61
CA LEU A 135 33.43 -8.50 -17.99
C LEU A 135 33.04 -7.36 -18.95
N LEU A 136 32.47 -6.26 -18.43
CA LEU A 136 32.23 -5.07 -19.21
C LEU A 136 33.56 -4.34 -19.46
N PRO A 137 33.96 -4.09 -20.72
CA PRO A 137 35.13 -3.26 -21.01
C PRO A 137 34.89 -1.86 -20.43
N ALA A 138 35.95 -1.24 -19.87
CA ALA A 138 35.88 0.13 -19.35
C ALA A 138 35.18 1.04 -20.38
N PRO A 139 34.28 1.95 -19.96
CA PRO A 139 33.53 2.77 -20.88
C PRO A 139 34.51 3.49 -21.81
N ALA A 140 34.53 3.08 -23.08
CA ALA A 140 35.35 3.73 -24.09
C ALA A 140 34.94 5.20 -24.07
N ALA A 141 35.92 6.10 -23.88
CA ALA A 141 35.69 7.52 -24.00
C ALA A 141 34.93 7.78 -25.32
N ASN A 142 33.70 8.28 -25.22
CA ASN A 142 32.82 8.46 -26.37
C ASN A 142 33.56 9.25 -27.47
N PRO A 143 33.63 8.77 -28.73
CA PRO A 143 34.11 9.61 -29.82
C PRO A 143 33.16 10.81 -29.97
N PRO A 144 33.67 12.01 -30.33
CA PRO A 144 32.86 13.22 -30.41
C PRO A 144 31.68 13.03 -31.36
N SER A 145 30.46 13.33 -30.89
CA SER A 145 29.24 13.20 -31.67
C SER A 145 29.31 14.00 -32.97
N PRO A 146 28.85 13.46 -34.12
CA PRO A 146 28.88 14.18 -35.38
C PRO A 146 27.93 15.39 -35.32
N ARG A 147 28.48 16.57 -35.65
CA ARG A 147 27.77 17.85 -35.70
C ARG A 147 26.61 17.75 -36.72
N PRO A 148 25.37 18.20 -36.40
CA PRO A 148 24.28 18.14 -37.37
C PRO A 148 24.62 19.00 -38.59
N ALA A 149 24.45 18.43 -39.80
CA ALA A 149 24.77 19.10 -41.05
C ALA A 149 23.93 20.38 -41.22
N PRO A 150 24.52 21.50 -41.69
CA PRO A 150 23.77 22.73 -41.91
C PRO A 150 22.76 22.52 -43.04
N VAL A 151 21.47 22.71 -42.75
CA VAL A 151 20.44 22.80 -43.79
C VAL A 151 20.71 24.05 -44.64
N GLY A 152 21.08 23.84 -45.91
CA GLY A 152 21.43 24.93 -46.82
C GLY A 152 20.24 25.88 -47.03
N LYS A 153 20.51 27.20 -46.97
CA LYS A 153 19.55 28.30 -47.17
C LYS A 153 18.60 28.06 -48.35
N VAL A 154 19.09 27.45 -49.43
CA VAL A 154 18.32 27.11 -50.65
C VAL A 154 17.08 26.26 -50.34
N ARG A 155 17.17 25.26 -49.45
CA ARG A 155 16.02 24.42 -49.07
C ARG A 155 14.96 25.22 -48.30
N ALA A 156 15.38 26.16 -47.46
CA ALA A 156 14.46 27.04 -46.75
C ALA A 156 13.73 28.01 -47.70
N TRP A 157 14.45 28.56 -48.70
CA TRP A 157 13.87 29.41 -49.73
C TRP A 157 12.89 28.65 -50.64
N ILE A 158 13.17 27.39 -50.98
CA ILE A 158 12.24 26.55 -51.76
C ILE A 158 10.93 26.34 -50.98
N LEU A 159 11.01 26.05 -49.68
CA LEU A 159 9.81 25.87 -48.85
C LEU A 159 8.99 27.18 -48.72
N LEU A 160 9.67 28.32 -48.57
CA LEU A 160 9.02 29.62 -48.55
C LEU A 160 8.34 29.96 -49.88
N ALA A 161 9.01 29.69 -51.00
CA ALA A 161 8.44 29.90 -52.33
C ALA A 161 7.23 28.99 -52.58
N ALA A 162 7.29 27.72 -52.16
CA ALA A 162 6.18 26.78 -52.26
C ALA A 162 4.96 27.24 -51.43
N LEU A 163 5.19 27.74 -50.21
CA LEU A 163 4.14 28.30 -49.36
C LEU A 163 3.50 29.54 -49.99
N ALA A 164 4.31 30.45 -50.52
CA ALA A 164 3.81 31.66 -51.19
C ALA A 164 2.99 31.32 -52.44
N ALA A 165 3.41 30.34 -53.23
CA ALA A 165 2.67 29.86 -54.40
C ALA A 165 1.33 29.24 -53.99
N ALA A 166 1.28 28.45 -52.92
CA ALA A 166 0.03 27.87 -52.42
C ALA A 166 -0.96 28.95 -51.96
N LEU A 167 -0.49 29.99 -51.27
CA LEU A 167 -1.31 31.12 -50.84
C LEU A 167 -1.83 31.94 -52.03
N ALA A 168 -0.99 32.19 -53.04
CA ALA A 168 -1.41 32.88 -54.25
C ALA A 168 -2.45 32.07 -55.03
N PHE A 169 -2.27 30.75 -55.15
CA PHE A 169 -3.23 29.86 -55.80
C PHE A 169 -4.57 29.82 -55.07
N ALA A 170 -4.54 29.73 -53.73
CA ALA A 170 -5.75 29.82 -52.92
C ALA A 170 -6.44 31.19 -53.09
N GLY A 171 -5.70 32.29 -53.03
CA GLY A 171 -6.24 33.63 -53.23
C GLY A 171 -6.85 33.85 -54.62
N TRP A 172 -6.23 33.30 -55.66
CA TRP A 172 -6.75 33.34 -57.03
C TRP A 172 -8.04 32.53 -57.17
N HIS A 173 -8.07 31.32 -56.61
CA HIS A 173 -9.23 30.43 -56.69
C HIS A 173 -10.48 31.04 -55.99
N PHE A 174 -10.29 31.77 -54.89
CA PHE A 174 -11.40 32.41 -54.17
C PHE A 174 -11.75 33.82 -54.68
N ARG A 175 -11.05 34.37 -55.69
CA ARG A 175 -11.31 35.71 -56.24
C ARG A 175 -12.76 35.88 -56.73
N ALA A 176 -13.32 34.86 -57.39
CA ALA A 176 -14.70 34.91 -57.90
C ALA A 176 -15.75 34.96 -56.76
N VAL A 177 -15.49 34.25 -55.66
CA VAL A 177 -16.38 34.21 -54.48
C VAL A 177 -16.35 35.53 -53.70
N ILE A 178 -15.17 36.17 -53.62
CA ILE A 178 -15.02 37.47 -52.94
C ILE A 178 -15.73 38.59 -53.72
N VAL A 179 -15.65 38.59 -55.06
CA VAL A 179 -16.30 39.63 -55.88
C VAL A 179 -17.83 39.52 -55.86
N SER A 180 -18.40 38.31 -55.77
CA SER A 180 -19.85 38.13 -55.66
C SER A 180 -20.43 38.58 -54.31
N ALA A 181 -19.61 38.67 -53.26
CA ALA A 181 -20.04 39.09 -51.93
C ALA A 181 -20.05 40.62 -51.74
N LEU A 182 -19.51 41.39 -52.69
CA LEU A 182 -19.47 42.86 -52.63
C LEU A 182 -20.45 43.54 -53.62
N ALA A 183 -21.13 42.76 -54.46
CA ALA A 183 -22.11 43.24 -55.43
C ALA A 183 -23.58 42.95 -55.04
N SER A 184 -23.82 42.55 -53.78
CA SER A 184 -25.13 42.33 -53.18
C SER A 184 -25.32 43.21 -51.95
#